data_AF-A0AAD0JXK6-F1
#
_entry.id   AF-A0AAD0JXK6-F1
#
_cell.length_a   1.000
_cell.length_b   1.000
_cell.length_c   1.000
_cell.angle_alpha   90.00
_cell.angle_beta   90.00
_cell.angle_gamma   90.00
#
_symmetry.space_group_name_H-M   'P 1'
#
loop_
_entity.id
_entity.type
_entity.pdbx_description
1 polymer ?
#
loop_
_entity_poly.entity_id
_entity_poly.type
_entity_poly.pdbx_seq_one_letter_code
_entity_poly.pdbx_strand_id
1 'polypeptide(L)'
;MGRRLVIIRPSAHKHGIADDDIRAALATPLLSGPLDDDHPQRILTLGFDSQARVLELVALHYDDGSIEVIHAMKARRTYLDLLD
;
A
#
# COMPACT_ATOMS: atom_id res chain seq x y z
N MET A 1 -19.69 5.43 -5.90
CA MET A 1 -18.34 4.91 -5.58
C MET A 1 -18.47 4.04 -4.34
N GLY A 2 -18.46 2.72 -4.47
CA GLY A 2 -18.54 1.84 -3.30
C GLY A 2 -17.31 2.05 -2.42
N ARG A 3 -17.49 2.13 -1.10
CA ARG A 3 -16.36 2.16 -0.16
C ARG A 3 -15.61 0.84 -0.29
N ARG A 4 -14.37 0.90 -0.76
CA ARG A 4 -13.48 -0.25 -0.81
C ARG A 4 -13.15 -0.67 0.62
N LEU A 5 -13.39 -1.93 0.99
CA LEU A 5 -13.01 -2.44 2.32
C LEU A 5 -11.49 -2.54 2.39
N VAL A 6 -10.88 -1.90 3.39
CA VAL A 6 -9.43 -1.95 3.64
C VAL A 6 -9.19 -2.58 5.00
N ILE A 7 -8.54 -3.73 5.00
CA ILE A 7 -8.10 -4.46 6.19
C ILE A 7 -6.61 -4.19 6.36
N ILE A 8 -6.19 -3.74 7.54
CA ILE A 8 -4.78 -3.52 7.85
C ILE A 8 -4.34 -4.59 8.85
N ARG A 9 -3.35 -5.38 8.46
CA ARG A 9 -2.87 -6.51 9.30
C ARG A 9 -1.86 -6.03 10.33
N PRO A 10 -1.76 -6.70 11.49
CA PRO A 10 -0.73 -6.40 12.48
C PRO A 10 0.70 -6.35 11.91
N SER A 11 0.99 -7.19 10.90
CA SER A 11 2.28 -7.22 10.21
C SER A 11 2.60 -5.94 9.43
N ALA A 12 1.59 -5.18 8.98
CA ALA A 12 1.79 -3.91 8.29
C ALA A 12 2.43 -2.86 9.21
N HIS A 13 2.23 -2.97 10.51
CA HIS A 13 2.79 -2.04 11.50
C HIS A 13 4.22 -2.37 11.92
N LYS A 14 4.87 -3.38 11.33
CA LYS A 14 6.24 -3.78 11.70
C LYS A 14 7.25 -2.63 11.63
N HIS A 15 6.99 -1.63 10.78
CA HIS A 15 7.84 -0.44 10.62
C HIS A 15 7.26 0.84 11.26
N GLY A 16 6.28 0.70 12.15
CA GLY A 16 5.71 1.82 12.91
C GLY A 16 4.85 2.77 12.08
N ILE A 17 4.33 2.33 10.94
CA ILE A 17 3.41 3.12 10.12
C ILE A 17 2.00 3.03 10.72
N ALA A 18 1.35 4.17 10.91
CA ALA A 18 0.00 4.24 11.46
C ALA A 18 -1.05 3.88 10.40
N ASP A 19 -2.20 3.42 10.89
CA ASP A 19 -3.37 3.06 10.09
C ASP A 19 -3.81 4.17 9.12
N ASP A 20 -3.86 5.41 9.60
CA ASP A 20 -4.29 6.56 8.80
C ASP A 20 -3.28 6.92 7.71
N ASP A 21 -1.99 6.73 7.97
CA ASP A 21 -0.93 6.94 6.98
C ASP A 21 -0.99 5.88 5.87
N ILE A 22 -1.27 4.62 6.23
CA ILE A 22 -1.49 3.54 5.25
C ILE A 22 -2.71 3.85 4.39
N ARG A 23 -3.82 4.28 5.00
CA ARG A 23 -5.04 4.65 4.27
C ARG A 23 -4.83 5.85 3.34
N ALA A 24 -4.08 6.87 3.80
CA ALA A 24 -3.72 8.01 2.98
C ALA A 24 -2.91 7.59 1.74
N ALA A 25 -1.90 6.74 1.93
CA ALA A 25 -1.06 6.25 0.83
C ALA A 25 -1.85 5.40 -0.17
N LEU A 26 -2.84 4.61 0.28
CA LEU A 26 -3.75 3.88 -0.61
C LEU A 26 -4.75 4.78 -1.35
N ALA A 27 -5.18 5.89 -0.75
CA ALA A 27 -6.17 6.78 -1.33
C ALA A 27 -5.61 7.60 -2.51
N THR A 28 -4.32 7.92 -2.46
CA THR A 28 -3.61 8.69 -3.49
C THR A 28 -2.30 7.99 -3.86
N PRO A 29 -2.37 6.86 -4.60
CA PRO A 29 -1.19 6.14 -5.05
C PRO A 29 -0.48 6.95 -6.16
N LEU A 30 0.84 7.04 -6.05
CA LEU A 30 1.73 7.58 -7.08
C LEU A 30 2.03 6.51 -8.14
N LEU A 31 2.24 5.28 -7.66
CA LEU A 31 2.52 4.12 -8.48
C LEU A 31 1.85 2.91 -7.83
N SER A 32 1.24 2.05 -8.64
CA SER A 32 0.75 0.76 -8.17
C SER A 32 0.93 -0.30 -9.25
N GLY A 33 1.37 -1.49 -8.87
CA GLY A 33 1.56 -2.59 -9.82
C GLY A 33 1.64 -3.95 -9.14
N PRO A 34 1.39 -5.02 -9.90
CA PRO A 34 1.49 -6.38 -9.38
C PRO A 34 2.95 -6.75 -9.11
N LEU A 35 3.17 -7.46 -8.00
CA LEU A 35 4.46 -8.08 -7.67
C LEU A 35 4.58 -9.49 -8.27
N ASP A 36 3.44 -10.12 -8.57
CA ASP A 36 3.32 -11.46 -9.10
C ASP A 36 1.93 -11.67 -9.74
N ASP A 37 1.75 -12.89 -10.27
CA ASP A 37 0.52 -13.37 -10.87
C ASP A 37 -0.27 -14.32 -9.91
N ASP A 38 0.01 -14.26 -8.60
CA ASP A 38 -0.70 -15.07 -7.60
C ASP A 38 -2.16 -14.59 -7.41
N HIS A 39 -2.99 -15.41 -6.77
CA HIS A 39 -4.37 -15.07 -6.42
C HIS A 39 -4.63 -15.38 -4.93
N PRO A 40 -5.00 -14.40 -4.08
CA PRO A 40 -5.18 -12.97 -4.40
C PRO A 40 -3.86 -12.29 -4.77
N GLN A 41 -3.93 -11.35 -5.72
CA GLN A 41 -2.74 -10.72 -6.29
C GLN A 41 -2.07 -9.79 -5.28
N ARG A 42 -0.75 -9.89 -5.17
CA ARG A 42 0.05 -8.95 -4.38
C ARG A 42 0.34 -7.70 -5.19
N ILE A 43 -0.12 -6.56 -4.68
CA ILE A 43 0.09 -5.25 -5.29
C ILE A 43 1.08 -4.44 -4.45
N LEU A 44 2.13 -3.96 -5.10
CA LEU A 44 2.98 -2.90 -4.58
C LEU A 44 2.30 -1.57 -4.83
N THR A 45 2.20 -0.73 -3.80
CA THR A 45 1.71 0.65 -3.93
C THR A 45 2.71 1.61 -3.32
N LEU A 46 3.12 2.61 -4.08
CA LEU A 46 3.81 3.80 -3.59
C LEU A 46 2.80 4.92 -3.44
N GLY A 47 2.71 5.55 -2.28
CA GLY A 47 1.73 6.62 -2.02
C GLY A 47 2.15 7.52 -0.88
N PHE A 48 1.57 8.72 -0.81
CA PHE A 48 1.88 9.67 0.25
C PHE A 48 1.12 9.35 1.53
N ASP A 49 1.83 9.40 2.67
CA ASP A 49 1.18 9.46 3.97
C ASP A 49 0.60 10.83 4.29
N SER A 50 0.04 10.99 5.50
CA SER A 50 -0.55 12.26 5.96
C SER A 50 0.46 13.42 6.08
N GLN A 51 1.76 13.12 6.04
CA GLN A 51 2.87 14.07 6.18
C GLN A 51 3.65 14.23 4.86
N ALA A 52 3.06 13.83 3.72
CA ALA A 52 3.68 13.89 2.40
C ALA A 52 4.99 13.10 2.26
N ARG A 53 5.20 12.06 3.08
CA ARG A 53 6.30 11.10 2.90
C ARG A 53 5.80 9.95 2.03
N VAL A 54 6.63 9.48 1.12
CA VAL A 54 6.27 8.32 0.29
C VAL A 54 6.41 7.04 1.12
N LEU A 55 5.33 6.27 1.15
CA LEU A 55 5.28 4.93 1.72
C LEU A 55 5.30 3.89 0.62
N GLU A 56 5.86 2.75 0.96
CA GLU A 56 5.79 1.50 0.19
C GLU A 56 4.84 0.56 0.94
N LEU A 57 3.76 0.16 0.28
CA LEU A 57 2.75 -0.76 0.79
C LEU A 57 2.73 -2.02 -0.06
N VAL A 58 2.55 -3.17 0.59
CA VAL A 58 2.18 -4.41 -0.09
C VAL A 58 0.82 -4.85 0.42
N ALA A 59 -0.11 -5.03 -0.50
CA ALA A 59 -1.47 -5.43 -0.20
C ALA A 59 -1.97 -6.55 -1.12
N LEU A 60 -2.84 -7.40 -0.59
CA LEU A 60 -3.59 -8.39 -1.36
C LEU A 60 -4.85 -7.73 -1.91
N HIS A 61 -5.07 -7.87 -3.21
CA HIS A 61 -6.30 -7.45 -3.86
C HIS A 61 -7.18 -8.66 -4.13
N TYR A 62 -8.40 -8.63 -3.61
CA TYR A 62 -9.39 -9.68 -3.78
C TYR A 62 -10.40 -9.31 -4.89
N ASP A 63 -11.04 -10.33 -5.45
CA ASP A 63 -12.02 -10.19 -6.55
C ASP A 63 -13.26 -9.39 -6.15
N ASP A 64 -13.61 -9.39 -4.86
CA ASP A 64 -14.71 -8.58 -4.30
C ASP A 64 -14.33 -7.09 -4.13
N GLY A 65 -13.11 -6.73 -4.52
CA GLY A 65 -12.56 -5.40 -4.41
C GLY A 65 -11.99 -5.09 -3.03
N SER A 66 -12.03 -5.97 -2.03
CA SER A 66 -11.37 -5.73 -0.75
C SER A 66 -9.83 -5.68 -0.90
N ILE A 67 -9.20 -4.91 -0.02
CA ILE A 67 -7.75 -4.79 0.09
C ILE A 67 -7.35 -5.28 1.47
N GLU A 68 -6.33 -6.13 1.53
CA GLU A 68 -5.67 -6.50 2.79
C GLU A 68 -4.21 -6.06 2.77
N VAL A 69 -3.87 -5.03 3.55
CA VAL A 69 -2.51 -4.53 3.67
C VAL A 69 -1.74 -5.42 4.63
N ILE A 70 -0.69 -6.06 4.10
CA ILE A 70 0.13 -7.02 4.84
C ILE A 70 1.51 -6.46 5.20
N HIS A 71 1.94 -5.38 4.54
CA HIS A 71 3.21 -4.71 4.77
C HIS A 71 3.10 -3.19 4.51
N ALA A 72 3.72 -2.38 5.37
CA ALA A 72 3.87 -0.95 5.16
C ALA A 72 5.23 -0.49 5.69
N MET A 73 5.94 0.32 4.90
CA MET A 73 7.19 0.95 5.31
C MET A 73 7.39 2.29 4.60
N LYS A 74 8.36 3.09 5.05
CA LYS A 74 8.83 4.22 4.24
C LYS A 74 9.39 3.70 2.93
N ALA A 75 9.11 4.38 1.83
CA ALA A 75 9.60 3.95 0.52
C ALA A 75 11.12 3.87 0.49
N ARG A 76 11.63 2.75 -0.01
CA ARG A 76 13.06 2.56 -0.24
C ARG A 76 13.52 3.45 -1.39
N ARG A 77 14.76 3.95 -1.32
CA ARG A 77 15.35 4.83 -2.36
C ARG A 77 15.20 4.25 -3.78
N THR A 78 15.42 2.95 -3.95
CA THR A 78 15.26 2.26 -5.24
C THR A 78 13.89 2.44 -5.89
N TYR A 79 12.83 2.60 -5.10
CA TYR A 79 11.49 2.85 -5.63
C TYR A 79 11.19 4.34 -5.83
N LEU A 80 11.89 5.21 -5.10
CA LEU A 80 11.83 6.65 -5.36
C LEU A 80 12.48 6.98 -6.71
N ASP A 81 13.52 6.25 -7.09
CA ASP A 81 14.17 6.39 -8.40
C ASP A 81 13.23 6.03 -9.58
N LEU A 82 12.08 5.39 -9.33
CA LEU A 82 11.04 5.14 -10.34
C LEU A 82 10.07 6.32 -10.54
N LEU A 83 10.16 7.35 -9.71
CA LEU A 83 9.27 8.52 -9.75
C LEU A 83 9.91 9.72 -10.49
N ASP A 84 11.15 9.59 -10.98
CA ASP A 84 11.87 10.59 -11.76
C ASP A 84 11.57 10.53 -13.27
#